data_AF-A0A8I0VJI5-F1
#
_entry.id   AF-A0A8I0VJI5-F1
#
_cell.length_a   1.000
_cell.length_b   1.000
_cell.length_c   1.000
_cell.angle_alpha   90.00
_cell.angle_beta   90.00
_cell.angle_gamma   90.00
#
_symmetry.space_group_name_H-M   'P 1'
#
loop_
_entity.id
_entity.type
_entity.pdbx_description
1 polymer ?
#
loop_
_entity_poly.entity_id
_entity_poly.type
_entity_poly.pdbx_seq_one_letter_code
_entity_poly.pdbx_strand_id
1 'polypeptide(L)'
;MKPGNFPSIPIIEAGSHRVVGSFCSTMDAVSADELAALAQLRELARQAKEIKALLRNTREAEEKILLENRLEGLRNQAIPWQEKRRQATHEKNVRLGHATLPIDDPHPHQTNS
;
A
#
# COMPACT_ATOMS: atom_id res chain seq x y z
N MET A 1 -29.28 -25.50 -44.29
CA MET A 1 -29.53 -25.75 -42.85
C MET A 1 -28.20 -25.73 -42.11
N LYS A 2 -28.08 -24.83 -41.12
CA LYS A 2 -27.05 -24.60 -40.08
C LYS A 2 -25.59 -25.07 -40.33
N PRO A 3 -24.59 -24.16 -40.45
CA PRO A 3 -23.22 -24.52 -40.08
C PRO A 3 -23.15 -24.73 -38.57
N GLY A 4 -22.63 -25.90 -38.17
CA GLY A 4 -22.38 -26.24 -36.78
C GLY A 4 -21.39 -25.25 -36.16
N ASN A 5 -21.84 -24.57 -35.10
CA ASN A 5 -21.05 -23.66 -34.31
C ASN A 5 -20.11 -24.49 -33.42
N PHE A 6 -18.93 -24.85 -33.94
CA PHE A 6 -17.87 -25.43 -33.13
C PHE A 6 -17.15 -24.30 -32.39
N PRO A 7 -17.14 -24.28 -31.04
CA PRO A 7 -16.35 -23.30 -30.32
C PRO A 7 -14.87 -23.55 -30.65
N SER A 8 -14.20 -22.52 -31.16
CA SER A 8 -12.76 -22.51 -31.41
C SER A 8 -12.03 -22.72 -30.08
N ILE A 9 -11.56 -23.94 -29.83
CA ILE A 9 -10.71 -24.26 -28.69
C ILE A 9 -9.35 -23.60 -28.96
N PRO A 10 -8.87 -22.66 -28.14
CA PRO A 10 -7.54 -22.10 -28.32
C PRO A 10 -6.51 -23.20 -28.07
N ILE A 11 -5.69 -23.49 -29.08
CA ILE A 11 -4.49 -24.33 -28.98
C ILE A 11 -3.52 -23.56 -28.09
N ILE A 12 -3.34 -24.01 -26.85
CA ILE A 12 -2.35 -23.45 -25.92
C ILE A 12 -0.99 -24.04 -26.32
N GLU A 13 -0.13 -23.23 -26.94
CA GLU A 13 1.27 -23.57 -27.15
C GLU A 13 1.94 -23.81 -25.79
N ALA A 14 2.26 -25.08 -25.52
CA ALA A 14 3.02 -25.51 -24.35
C ALA A 14 4.46 -25.02 -24.49
N GLY A 15 4.77 -23.84 -23.91
CA GLY A 15 6.14 -23.34 -23.88
C GLY A 15 6.31 -21.88 -23.49
N SER A 16 5.24 -21.07 -23.48
CA SER A 16 5.29 -19.69 -23.02
C SER A 16 4.47 -19.54 -21.75
N HIS A 17 5.11 -19.63 -20.59
CA HIS A 17 4.52 -19.16 -19.33
C HIS A 17 4.50 -17.63 -19.32
N ARG A 18 3.73 -17.03 -20.23
CA ARG A 18 3.25 -15.67 -20.09
C ARG A 18 1.81 -15.79 -19.62
N VAL A 19 1.62 -15.69 -18.30
CA VAL A 19 0.32 -15.44 -17.71
C VAL A 19 -0.10 -14.03 -18.14
N VAL A 20 -0.70 -13.92 -19.32
CA VAL A 20 -1.33 -12.68 -19.79
C VAL A 20 -2.75 -12.74 -19.25
N GLY A 21 -2.99 -11.91 -18.24
CA GLY A 21 -4.13 -12.02 -17.33
C GLY A 21 -5.50 -11.96 -18.00
N SER A 22 -6.44 -12.69 -17.39
CA SER A 22 -7.83 -12.25 -17.25
C SER A 22 -8.55 -13.19 -16.26
N PHE A 23 -8.37 -12.93 -14.96
CA PHE A 23 -9.31 -13.38 -13.92
C PHE A 23 -9.28 -12.41 -12.72
N CYS A 24 -9.15 -11.10 -12.99
CA CYS A 24 -9.35 -10.03 -11.99
C CYS A 24 -10.77 -9.47 -12.04
N SER A 25 -11.77 -10.32 -12.29
CA SER A 25 -13.19 -9.95 -12.37
C SER A 25 -13.85 -9.95 -11.00
N THR A 26 -13.28 -9.18 -10.08
CA THR A 26 -13.99 -8.37 -9.06
C THR A 26 -12.95 -7.38 -8.61
N MET A 27 -12.97 -6.20 -9.22
CA MET A 27 -12.25 -5.02 -8.72
C MET A 27 -12.56 -4.90 -7.25
N ASP A 28 -11.52 -5.16 -6.48
CA ASP A 28 -11.56 -5.21 -5.05
C ASP A 28 -11.54 -3.76 -4.56
N ALA A 29 -12.69 -3.08 -4.73
CA ALA A 29 -12.83 -1.64 -4.58
C ALA A 29 -12.24 -1.21 -3.24
N VAL A 30 -11.16 -0.42 -3.32
CA VAL A 30 -10.55 0.22 -2.16
C VAL A 30 -11.67 0.98 -1.44
N SER A 31 -11.86 0.73 -0.15
CA SER A 31 -12.94 1.38 0.59
C SER A 31 -12.74 2.89 0.58
N ALA A 32 -13.83 3.66 0.71
CA ALA A 32 -13.73 5.13 0.77
C ALA A 32 -12.79 5.59 1.90
N ASP A 33 -12.80 4.86 3.03
CA ASP A 33 -11.93 5.12 4.17
C ASP A 33 -10.47 4.79 3.90
N GLU A 34 -10.19 3.68 3.19
CA GLU A 34 -8.83 3.34 2.76
C GLU A 34 -8.30 4.38 1.76
N LEU A 35 -9.14 4.84 0.82
CA LEU A 35 -8.78 5.92 -0.10
C LEU A 35 -8.50 7.24 0.62
N ALA A 36 -9.34 7.61 1.59
CA ALA A 36 -9.15 8.83 2.38
C ALA A 36 -7.85 8.76 3.19
N ALA A 37 -7.57 7.63 3.85
CA ALA A 37 -6.32 7.42 4.59
C ALA A 37 -5.10 7.47 3.66
N LEU A 38 -5.17 6.85 2.47
CA LEU A 38 -4.10 6.91 1.48
C LEU A 38 -3.84 8.33 0.96
N ALA A 39 -4.89 9.13 0.76
CA ALA A 39 -4.74 10.53 0.35
C ALA A 39 -3.99 11.35 1.41
N GLN A 40 -4.34 11.18 2.69
CA GLN A 40 -3.66 11.86 3.79
C GLN A 40 -2.20 11.41 3.94
N LEU A 41 -1.93 10.10 3.84
CA LEU A 41 -0.56 9.58 3.88
C LEU A 41 0.31 10.10 2.73
N ARG A 42 -0.25 10.26 1.53
CA ARG A 42 0.45 10.85 0.38
C ARG A 42 0.80 12.31 0.62
N GLU A 43 -0.11 13.08 1.17
CA GLU A 43 0.13 14.50 1.49
C GLU A 43 1.21 14.66 2.56
N LEU A 44 1.15 13.87 3.64
CA LEU A 44 2.20 13.86 4.67
C LEU A 44 3.56 13.44 4.09
N ALA A 45 3.59 12.47 3.16
CA ALA A 45 4.81 12.05 2.49
C ALA A 45 5.39 13.15 1.58
N ARG A 46 4.53 13.92 0.90
CA ARG A 46 4.94 15.09 0.09
C ARG A 46 5.61 16.14 0.98
N GLN A 47 4.96 16.51 2.08
CA GLN A 47 5.50 17.48 3.04
C GLN A 47 6.82 16.99 3.65
N ALA A 48 6.92 15.70 4.00
CA ALA A 48 8.17 15.13 4.51
C ALA A 48 9.29 15.15 3.46
N LYS A 49 8.98 14.97 2.17
CA LYS A 49 9.95 15.07 1.08
C LYS A 49 10.47 16.50 0.93
N GLU A 50 9.60 17.50 1.05
CA GLU A 50 9.97 18.91 1.02
C GLU A 50 10.89 19.28 2.18
N ILE A 51 10.54 18.88 3.41
CA ILE A 51 11.38 19.10 4.59
C ILE A 51 12.74 18.41 4.46
N LYS A 52 12.78 17.18 3.94
CA LYS A 52 14.05 16.48 3.67
C LYS A 52 14.91 17.21 2.64
N ALA A 53 14.30 17.87 1.65
CA ALA A 53 15.03 18.67 0.68
C ALA A 53 15.59 19.96 1.34
N LEU A 54 14.81 20.60 2.21
CA LEU A 54 15.26 21.76 2.99
C LEU A 54 16.44 21.38 3.92
N LEU A 55 16.33 20.27 4.65
CA LEU A 55 17.39 19.76 5.53
C LEU A 55 18.74 19.55 4.83
N ARG A 56 18.73 19.16 3.54
CA ARG A 56 19.96 18.99 2.76
C ARG A 56 20.65 20.31 2.45
N ASN A 57 19.90 21.40 2.35
CA ASN A 57 20.38 22.72 1.94
C ASN A 57 20.64 23.67 3.13
N THR A 58 20.01 23.42 4.27
CA THR A 58 20.21 24.18 5.50
C THR A 58 21.59 23.91 6.09
N ARG A 59 22.33 24.96 6.44
CA ARG A 59 23.65 24.86 7.11
C ARG A 59 23.59 25.17 8.60
N GLU A 60 22.62 25.98 9.01
CA GLU A 60 22.44 26.42 10.39
C GLU A 60 21.90 25.28 11.27
N ALA A 61 22.52 25.10 12.44
CA ALA A 61 22.21 23.97 13.33
C ALA A 61 20.81 24.09 13.96
N GLU A 62 20.42 25.30 14.36
CA GLU A 62 19.10 25.55 14.97
C GLU A 62 17.96 25.30 13.97
N GLU A 63 18.10 25.77 12.74
CA GLU A 63 17.13 25.51 11.67
C GLU A 63 17.03 24.02 11.33
N LYS A 64 18.14 23.27 11.36
CA LYS A 64 18.11 21.81 11.18
C LYS A 64 17.29 21.11 12.25
N ILE A 65 17.51 21.46 13.52
CA ILE A 65 16.76 20.88 14.65
C ILE A 65 15.26 21.16 14.48
N LEU A 66 14.88 22.37 14.09
CA LEU A 66 13.48 22.72 13.83
C LEU A 66 12.86 21.87 12.71
N LEU A 67 13.59 21.68 11.60
CA LEU A 67 13.14 20.87 10.48
C LEU A 67 13.06 19.37 10.84
N GLU A 68 13.99 18.86 11.64
CA GLU A 68 13.97 17.49 12.16
C GLU A 68 12.76 17.24 13.07
N ASN A 69 12.51 18.16 14.02
CA ASN A 69 11.33 18.13 14.88
C ASN A 69 10.04 18.17 14.05
N ARG A 70 10.00 18.98 12.98
CA ARG A 70 8.84 19.03 12.09
C ARG A 70 8.64 17.70 11.35
N LEU A 71 9.72 17.07 10.91
CA LEU A 71 9.68 15.77 10.23
C LEU A 71 9.18 14.67 11.18
N GLU A 72 9.63 14.68 12.43
CA GLU A 72 9.10 13.83 13.49
C GLU A 72 7.61 14.07 13.73
N GLY A 73 7.17 15.33 13.78
CA GLY A 73 5.76 15.69 13.86
C GLY A 73 4.92 15.09 12.72
N LEU A 74 5.42 15.14 11.48
CA LEU A 74 4.75 14.51 10.33
C LEU A 74 4.69 12.98 10.44
N ARG A 75 5.73 12.33 10.97
CA ARG A 75 5.71 10.89 11.24
C ARG A 75 4.63 10.54 12.26
N ASN A 76 4.55 11.29 13.35
CA ASN A 76 3.55 11.09 14.40
C ASN A 76 2.13 11.31 13.86
N GLN A 77 1.93 12.29 12.97
CA GLN A 77 0.65 12.51 12.29
C GLN A 77 0.29 11.38 11.31
N ALA A 78 1.27 10.68 10.74
CA ALA A 78 1.03 9.58 9.81
C ALA A 78 0.53 8.31 10.51
N ILE A 79 0.95 8.05 11.75
CA ILE A 79 0.58 6.85 12.54
C ILE A 79 -0.94 6.59 12.55
N PRO A 80 -1.82 7.54 12.94
CA PRO A 80 -3.26 7.27 12.97
C PRO A 80 -3.86 6.98 11.59
N TRP A 81 -3.29 7.53 10.51
CA TRP A 81 -3.75 7.25 9.15
C TRP A 81 -3.28 5.88 8.65
N GLN A 82 -2.09 5.44 9.06
CA GLN A 82 -1.61 4.08 8.80
C GLN A 82 -2.51 3.05 9.50
N GLU A 83 -2.89 3.31 10.75
CA GLU A 83 -3.79 2.42 11.50
C GLU A 83 -5.19 2.40 10.89
N LYS A 84 -5.77 3.56 10.55
CA LYS A 84 -7.06 3.63 9.84
C LYS A 84 -7.05 2.85 8.53
N ARG A 85 -5.96 2.97 7.76
CA ARG A 85 -5.80 2.20 6.51
C ARG A 85 -5.76 0.70 6.81
N ARG A 86 -4.96 0.27 7.79
CA ARG A 86 -4.84 -1.14 8.20
C ARG A 86 -6.20 -1.71 8.61
N GLN A 87 -6.95 -0.98 9.43
CA GLN A 87 -8.28 -1.36 9.86
C GLN A 87 -9.25 -1.48 8.68
N ALA A 88 -9.28 -0.48 7.78
CA ALA A 88 -10.15 -0.51 6.60
C ALA A 88 -9.82 -1.68 5.65
N THR A 89 -8.53 -1.98 5.45
CA THR A 89 -8.08 -3.16 4.69
C THR A 89 -8.49 -4.46 5.39
N HIS A 90 -8.36 -4.53 6.72
CA HIS A 90 -8.75 -5.70 7.50
C HIS A 90 -10.26 -5.97 7.40
N GLU A 91 -11.10 -4.97 7.62
CA GLU A 91 -12.56 -5.07 7.51
C GLU A 91 -12.99 -5.53 6.12
N LYS A 92 -12.34 -5.00 5.08
CA LYS A 92 -12.54 -5.45 3.70
C LYS A 92 -12.18 -6.93 3.55
N ASN A 93 -11.00 -7.35 4.00
CA ASN A 93 -10.55 -8.74 3.88
C ASN A 93 -11.49 -9.72 4.61
N VAL A 94 -11.94 -9.36 5.81
CA VAL A 94 -12.94 -10.12 6.58
C VAL A 94 -14.25 -10.22 5.80
N ARG A 95 -14.76 -9.11 5.26
CA ARG A 95 -16.00 -9.08 4.48
C ARG A 95 -15.94 -9.97 3.23
N LEU A 96 -14.77 -10.06 2.60
CA LEU A 96 -14.55 -10.87 1.40
C LEU A 96 -14.32 -12.36 1.72
N GLY A 97 -14.31 -12.74 3.01
CA GLY A 97 -14.06 -14.11 3.42
C GLY A 97 -12.62 -14.56 3.22
N HIS A 98 -11.68 -13.61 3.04
CA HIS A 98 -10.26 -13.93 3.10
C HIS A 98 -9.93 -14.30 4.55
N ALA A 99 -9.70 -15.58 4.82
CA ALA A 99 -9.22 -16.05 6.11
C ALA A 99 -8.01 -15.20 6.50
N THR A 100 -8.12 -14.50 7.63
CA THR A 100 -7.17 -13.51 8.12
C THR A 100 -5.75 -14.08 8.09
N LEU A 101 -4.91 -13.58 7.17
CA LEU A 101 -3.47 -13.77 7.31
C LEU A 101 -3.05 -13.03 8.59
N PRO A 102 -2.27 -13.66 9.48
CA PRO A 102 -1.83 -13.03 10.71
C PRO A 102 -1.09 -11.74 10.35
N ILE A 103 -1.42 -10.68 11.07
CA ILE A 103 -0.63 -9.45 11.09
C ILE A 103 0.74 -9.89 11.61
N ASP A 104 1.79 -9.74 10.80
CA ASP A 104 3.16 -10.01 11.25
C ASP A 104 3.36 -9.28 12.58
N ASP A 105 3.52 -10.07 13.64
CA ASP A 105 3.97 -9.61 14.95
C ASP A 105 5.24 -8.78 14.72
N PRO A 106 5.39 -7.60 15.32
CA PRO A 106 6.66 -6.91 15.27
C PRO A 106 7.70 -7.81 15.94
N HIS A 107 8.57 -8.42 15.13
CA HIS A 107 9.73 -9.17 15.59
C HIS A 107 10.40 -8.41 16.75
N PRO A 108 10.43 -8.95 17.98
CA PRO A 108 11.43 -8.50 18.93
C PRO A 108 12.76 -8.99 18.35
N HIS A 109 13.62 -8.05 17.94
CA HIS A 109 15.04 -8.32 17.79
C HIS A 109 15.55 -8.78 19.17
N GLN A 110 15.52 -10.08 19.43
CA GLN A 110 16.33 -10.66 20.48
C GLN A 110 17.76 -10.63 19.98
N THR A 111 18.48 -9.63 20.48
CA THR A 111 19.94 -9.61 20.56
C THR A 111 20.37 -10.84 21.36
N ASN A 112 21.00 -11.81 20.71
CA ASN A 112 21.79 -12.81 21.43
C ASN A 112 23.21 -12.28 21.57
N SER A 113 23.56 -11.97 22.83
CA SER A 113 24.94 -11.89 23.32
C SER A 113 25.62 -13.25 23.33
#